data_AF-A0AAE2XVJ7-F1
#
_entry.id   AF-A0AAE2XVJ7-F1
#
_cell.length_a   1.000
_cell.length_b   1.000
_cell.length_c   1.000
_cell.angle_alpha   90.00
_cell.angle_beta   90.00
_cell.angle_gamma   90.00
#
_symmetry.space_group_name_H-M   'P 1'
#
loop_
_entity.id
_entity.type
_entity.pdbx_description
1 polymer ?
#
loop_
_entity_poly.entity_id
_entity_poly.type
_entity_poly.pdbx_seq_one_letter_code
_entity_poly.pdbx_strand_id
1 'polypeptide(L)'
;MGVVAVAKWPYFAGDYVVGKEEAAFAVVTCGSHDLPEKVVALAADLVAIAGSCETENDGVARVIQNIVSNSNIRFLVVCGEEVVGHAPGQTIVSLHENGIGPDYKVIGSEGTIPVLHPKYFKVGDPYTVVERFRKQVELVDLRGEKNPDSIAAKIRSLATKRVEKYSEPPLLPLPEEEKYDWATALRRIEEKGWLREREVEPVSSLFYRRELMVYDVAGVKLGGQRGEYSTVLAGTIFYRKEPIVRDPIKGIFDEKAAEELIVRQTELSDEYCVPSMVHVVGETGEALSNYMLFVADVTDAPIIIDSTSLEARVEAMMIAKEVGLEHKTIYNSVLSAEERELEALRDVAPIEHAIILSYGFTLDERLKKADLILSSVRGVVEKAILDPGVPILGEGGLEALHSAWTMKKLYGYPTAIGIHNMLAGVHHELRRKMDFSFIYALPSLYGVDLNLYGPMKNAPRIFPLVAAAEAAVADELHSVLGVHPRPTHPYYKVRETK
;
A
#
# COMPACT_ATOMS: atom_id res chain seq x y z
N MET A 1 -23.77 23.56 0.07
CA MET A 1 -22.36 24.00 0.03
C MET A 1 -21.80 23.83 1.44
N GLY A 2 -21.22 22.67 1.74
CA GLY A 2 -20.50 22.46 2.99
C GLY A 2 -19.15 23.13 2.88
N VAL A 3 -18.82 24.02 3.80
CA VAL A 3 -17.51 24.64 3.90
C VAL A 3 -16.54 23.57 4.34
N VAL A 4 -15.74 23.05 3.42
CA VAL A 4 -14.55 22.24 3.74
C VAL A 4 -13.66 23.13 4.60
N ALA A 5 -13.39 22.72 5.84
CA ALA A 5 -12.50 23.43 6.73
C ALA A 5 -11.12 23.48 6.06
N VAL A 6 -10.70 24.66 5.62
CA VAL A 6 -9.33 24.85 5.13
C VAL A 6 -8.41 24.59 6.32
N ALA A 7 -7.57 23.56 6.22
CA ALA A 7 -6.54 23.30 7.23
C ALA A 7 -5.75 24.59 7.49
N LYS A 8 -5.47 24.89 8.76
CA LYS A 8 -4.70 26.09 9.12
C LYS A 8 -3.21 25.75 9.05
N TRP A 9 -2.41 26.64 8.47
CA TRP A 9 -0.94 26.49 8.44
C TRP A 9 -0.36 26.44 9.87
N PRO A 10 0.68 25.62 10.15
CA PRO A 10 1.43 24.75 9.23
C PRO A 10 0.66 23.49 8.82
N TYR A 11 0.79 23.08 7.55
CA TYR A 11 0.03 21.96 6.97
C TYR A 11 0.65 20.58 7.26
N PHE A 12 1.96 20.52 7.47
CA PHE A 12 2.68 19.27 7.68
C PHE A 12 3.07 19.13 9.15
N ALA A 13 2.57 18.08 9.80
CA ALA A 13 2.86 17.79 11.19
C ALA A 13 4.35 17.48 11.43
N GLY A 14 4.83 17.84 12.62
CA GLY A 14 6.18 17.67 13.10
C GLY A 14 6.32 18.19 14.54
N ASP A 15 7.51 18.06 15.11
CA ASP A 15 7.85 18.57 16.44
C ASP A 15 8.31 20.04 16.33
N TYR A 16 7.36 20.96 16.46
CA TYR A 16 7.60 22.39 16.32
C TYR A 16 6.68 23.24 17.21
N VAL A 17 7.11 24.46 17.44
CA VAL A 17 6.36 25.54 18.06
C VAL A 17 6.00 26.55 16.99
N VAL A 18 4.71 26.88 16.88
CA VAL A 18 4.21 27.92 15.97
C VAL A 18 4.23 29.25 16.70
N GLY A 19 4.92 30.23 16.11
CA GLY A 19 4.89 31.61 16.55
C GLY A 19 3.83 32.41 15.80
N LYS A 20 4.20 33.58 15.27
CA LYS A 20 3.27 34.42 14.52
C LYS A 20 3.30 34.07 13.03
N GLU A 21 2.18 33.64 12.46
CA GLU A 21 2.06 33.17 11.07
C GLU A 21 2.52 34.21 10.03
N GLU A 22 2.37 35.50 10.32
CA GLU A 22 2.82 36.60 9.44
C GLU A 22 4.30 36.95 9.59
N ALA A 23 5.03 36.25 10.46
CA ALA A 23 6.43 36.55 10.72
C ALA A 23 7.36 35.96 9.66
N ALA A 24 8.58 36.49 9.58
CA ALA A 24 9.47 36.27 8.45
C ALA A 24 10.48 35.11 8.62
N PHE A 25 10.59 34.53 9.81
CA PHE A 25 11.64 33.55 10.13
C PHE A 25 11.07 32.17 10.41
N ALA A 26 11.70 31.16 9.82
CA ALA A 26 11.62 29.77 10.26
C ALA A 26 12.95 29.37 10.93
N VAL A 27 12.89 28.50 11.94
CA VAL A 27 14.08 28.02 12.67
C VAL A 27 14.08 26.49 12.70
N VAL A 28 15.19 25.88 12.33
CA VAL A 28 15.43 24.44 12.43
C VAL A 28 16.54 24.21 13.44
N THR A 29 16.24 23.52 14.53
CA THR A 29 17.16 23.32 15.67
C THR A 29 17.89 21.98 15.64
N CYS A 30 17.84 21.26 14.51
CA CYS A 30 18.47 19.95 14.33
C CYS A 30 18.16 19.01 15.51
N GLY A 31 19.18 18.50 16.21
CA GLY A 31 19.02 17.60 17.37
C GLY A 31 18.66 18.28 18.70
N SER A 32 18.50 19.60 18.74
CA SER A 32 18.14 20.34 19.97
C SER A 32 16.61 20.50 20.11
N HIS A 33 15.95 19.55 20.77
CA HIS A 33 14.48 19.53 20.93
C HIS A 33 13.93 20.57 21.92
N ASP A 34 14.73 21.06 22.86
CA ASP A 34 14.32 22.06 23.85
C ASP A 34 14.49 23.51 23.36
N LEU A 35 15.20 23.69 22.24
CA LEU A 35 15.56 24.99 21.70
C LEU A 35 14.42 25.72 20.97
N PRO A 36 13.50 25.05 20.24
CA PRO A 36 12.38 25.70 19.55
C PRO A 36 11.53 26.61 20.46
N GLU A 37 11.10 26.09 21.61
CA GLU A 37 10.30 26.83 22.59
C GLU A 37 11.03 28.10 23.09
N LYS A 38 12.32 27.96 23.40
CA LYS A 38 13.16 29.06 23.89
C LYS A 38 13.34 30.15 22.85
N VAL A 39 13.60 29.78 21.60
CA VAL A 39 13.81 30.75 20.50
C VAL A 39 12.51 31.48 20.19
N VAL A 40 11.37 30.79 20.14
CA VAL A 40 10.06 31.42 19.94
C VAL A 40 9.72 32.35 21.11
N ALA A 41 9.97 31.95 22.36
CA ALA A 41 9.72 32.81 23.51
C ALA A 41 10.53 34.14 23.46
N LEU A 42 11.77 34.11 22.95
CA LEU A 42 12.63 35.30 22.86
C LEU A 42 12.33 36.18 21.64
N ALA A 43 11.71 35.64 20.60
CA ALA A 43 11.52 36.30 19.30
C ALA A 43 10.14 36.03 18.66
N ALA A 44 9.09 35.94 19.48
CA ALA A 44 7.74 35.51 19.06
C ALA A 44 7.14 36.29 17.88
N ASP A 45 7.38 37.62 17.83
CA ASP A 45 6.88 38.48 16.75
C ASP A 45 7.64 38.33 15.42
N LEU A 46 8.79 37.65 15.43
CA LEU A 46 9.69 37.50 14.29
C LEU A 46 9.71 36.06 13.75
N VAL A 47 9.42 35.07 14.59
CA VAL A 47 9.47 33.65 14.23
C VAL A 47 8.06 33.12 13.94
N ALA A 48 7.87 32.56 12.75
CA ALA A 48 6.62 31.93 12.35
C ALA A 48 6.55 30.48 12.83
N ILE A 49 7.66 29.76 12.77
CA ILE A 49 7.77 28.36 13.16
C ILE A 49 9.20 28.04 13.60
N ALA A 50 9.36 27.26 14.66
CA ALA A 50 10.63 26.69 15.07
C ALA A 50 10.46 25.22 15.41
N GLY A 51 11.35 24.33 14.95
CA GLY A 51 11.25 22.90 15.24
C GLY A 51 12.56 22.15 15.09
N SER A 52 12.59 20.94 15.63
CA SER A 52 13.70 20.00 15.44
C SER A 52 13.64 19.38 14.04
N CYS A 53 14.77 18.87 13.56
CA CYS A 53 14.82 18.11 12.32
C CYS A 53 15.88 17.02 12.46
N GLU A 54 15.44 15.77 12.50
CA GLU A 54 16.32 14.63 12.77
C GLU A 54 16.82 13.94 11.50
N THR A 55 16.02 13.93 10.43
CA THR A 55 16.31 13.14 9.23
C THR A 55 16.49 14.00 7.98
N GLU A 56 17.50 13.66 7.17
CA GLU A 56 17.86 14.33 5.92
C GLU A 56 16.85 14.12 4.76
N ASN A 57 15.86 13.24 4.95
CA ASN A 57 14.84 12.88 3.96
C ASN A 57 13.44 13.44 4.33
N ASP A 58 12.61 12.68 5.06
CA ASP A 58 11.24 13.06 5.40
C ASP A 58 11.19 14.33 6.26
N GLY A 59 12.11 14.48 7.23
CA GLY A 59 12.21 15.67 8.07
C GLY A 59 12.46 16.94 7.24
N VAL A 60 13.51 16.92 6.42
CA VAL A 60 13.83 18.02 5.49
C VAL A 60 12.67 18.31 4.54
N ALA A 61 12.02 17.28 3.99
CA ALA A 61 10.88 17.44 3.09
C ALA A 61 9.69 18.15 3.77
N ARG A 62 9.39 17.85 5.04
CA ARG A 62 8.32 18.53 5.80
C ARG A 62 8.68 19.98 6.10
N VAL A 63 9.93 20.24 6.49
CA VAL A 63 10.45 21.60 6.76
C VAL A 63 10.24 22.49 5.54
N ILE A 64 10.75 22.09 4.38
CA ILE A 64 10.67 22.94 3.17
C ILE A 64 9.23 23.12 2.71
N GLN A 65 8.37 22.11 2.86
CA GLN A 65 6.96 22.21 2.48
C GLN A 65 6.19 23.20 3.35
N ASN A 66 6.37 23.18 4.68
CA ASN A 66 5.78 24.19 5.56
C ASN A 66 6.28 25.60 5.22
N ILE A 67 7.55 25.75 4.84
CA ILE A 67 8.13 27.05 4.44
C ILE A 67 7.50 27.56 3.13
N VAL A 68 7.48 26.77 2.06
CA VAL A 68 6.93 27.23 0.77
C VAL A 68 5.40 27.43 0.79
N SER A 69 4.73 26.84 1.78
CA SER A 69 3.29 27.03 2.04
C SER A 69 2.97 28.35 2.76
N ASN A 70 3.97 29.12 3.19
CA ASN A 70 3.79 30.43 3.82
C ASN A 70 4.78 31.45 3.24
N SER A 71 4.32 32.25 2.27
CA SER A 71 5.20 33.23 1.61
C SER A 71 5.68 34.38 2.50
N ASN A 72 5.19 34.51 3.74
CA ASN A 72 5.74 35.46 4.71
C ASN A 72 7.14 35.04 5.20
N ILE A 73 7.44 33.74 5.20
CA ILE A 73 8.74 33.22 5.61
C ILE A 73 9.77 33.55 4.52
N ARG A 74 10.75 34.38 4.89
CA ARG A 74 11.84 34.88 4.03
C ARG A 74 13.22 34.48 4.52
N PHE A 75 13.34 33.95 5.73
CA PHE A 75 14.60 33.50 6.31
C PHE A 75 14.44 32.11 6.92
N LEU A 76 15.46 31.27 6.75
CA LEU A 76 15.59 30.00 7.46
C LEU A 76 16.88 30.00 8.28
N VAL A 77 16.77 29.88 9.59
CA VAL A 77 17.91 29.72 10.49
C VAL A 77 18.09 28.24 10.80
N VAL A 78 19.25 27.68 10.46
CA VAL A 78 19.62 26.30 10.80
C VAL A 78 20.61 26.35 11.95
N CYS A 79 20.25 25.82 13.12
CA CYS A 79 21.04 25.87 14.35
C CYS A 79 20.89 24.57 15.17
N GLY A 80 21.46 24.55 16.37
CA GLY A 80 21.37 23.43 17.30
C GLY A 80 22.45 22.37 17.09
N GLU A 81 22.34 21.28 17.86
CA GLU A 81 23.31 20.18 17.84
C GLU A 81 23.18 19.31 16.58
N GLU A 82 24.28 18.70 16.17
CA GLU A 82 24.25 17.64 15.17
C GLU A 82 23.42 16.44 15.66
N VAL A 83 22.83 15.73 14.70
CA VAL A 83 22.04 14.53 14.97
C VAL A 83 22.96 13.33 14.83
N VAL A 84 22.96 12.43 15.82
CA VAL A 84 23.83 11.25 15.76
C VAL A 84 23.41 10.35 14.61
N GLY A 85 24.32 10.08 13.67
CA GLY A 85 24.08 9.21 12.51
C GLY A 85 23.36 9.87 11.32
N HIS A 86 22.95 11.13 11.45
CA HIS A 86 22.21 11.88 10.43
C HIS A 86 22.74 13.29 10.27
N ALA A 87 22.61 13.87 9.07
CA ALA A 87 23.11 15.22 8.79
C ALA A 87 22.02 16.15 8.21
N PRO A 88 20.87 16.33 8.88
CA PRO A 88 19.76 17.11 8.36
C PRO A 88 20.11 18.59 8.18
N GLY A 89 20.81 19.20 9.15
CA GLY A 89 21.25 20.59 9.04
C GLY A 89 22.19 20.82 7.84
N GLN A 90 23.18 19.95 7.65
CA GLN A 90 24.09 19.98 6.50
C GLN A 90 23.32 19.78 5.19
N THR A 91 22.35 18.87 5.19
CA THR A 91 21.51 18.59 4.03
C THR A 91 20.66 19.79 3.65
N ILE A 92 20.07 20.52 4.60
CA ILE A 92 19.28 21.73 4.33
C ILE A 92 20.16 22.82 3.70
N VAL A 93 21.40 22.99 4.20
CA VAL A 93 22.38 23.93 3.62
C VAL A 93 22.70 23.54 2.18
N SER A 94 23.09 22.28 1.96
CA SER A 94 23.41 21.75 0.62
C SER A 94 22.22 21.83 -0.35
N LEU A 95 21.01 21.58 0.15
CA LEU A 95 19.77 21.66 -0.62
C LEU A 95 19.48 23.08 -1.08
N HIS A 96 19.69 24.08 -0.21
CA HIS A 96 19.50 25.48 -0.54
C HIS A 96 20.50 25.94 -1.62
N GLU A 97 21.76 25.56 -1.47
CA GLU A 97 22.82 25.96 -2.40
C GLU A 97 22.71 25.24 -3.76
N ASN A 98 22.56 23.91 -3.74
CA ASN A 98 22.78 23.07 -4.92
C ASN A 98 21.51 22.42 -5.49
N GLY A 99 20.43 22.35 -4.70
CA GLY A 99 19.21 21.65 -5.09
C GLY A 99 19.36 20.12 -5.07
N ILE A 100 18.61 19.44 -5.95
CA ILE A 100 18.57 17.98 -6.06
C ILE A 100 18.98 17.50 -7.45
N GLY A 101 19.57 16.31 -7.51
CA GLY A 101 19.93 15.61 -8.75
C GLY A 101 18.75 14.86 -9.39
N PRO A 102 18.97 14.22 -10.56
CA PRO A 102 17.95 13.45 -11.29
C PRO A 102 17.42 12.24 -10.52
N ASP A 103 18.18 11.75 -9.54
CA ASP A 103 17.85 10.67 -8.60
C ASP A 103 17.17 11.17 -7.31
N TYR A 104 16.77 12.44 -7.28
CA TYR A 104 16.21 13.13 -6.10
C TYR A 104 17.18 13.27 -4.92
N LYS A 105 18.47 12.95 -5.10
CA LYS A 105 19.48 13.10 -4.06
C LYS A 105 19.88 14.56 -3.92
N VAL A 106 20.00 15.05 -2.69
CA VAL A 106 20.50 16.39 -2.39
C VAL A 106 21.97 16.49 -2.78
N ILE A 107 22.28 17.42 -3.67
CA ILE A 107 23.64 17.58 -4.23
C ILE A 107 24.55 18.19 -3.16
N GLY A 108 25.64 17.49 -2.82
CA GLY A 108 26.60 17.92 -1.79
C GLY A 108 26.22 17.54 -0.35
N SER A 109 25.12 16.81 -0.15
CA SER A 109 24.74 16.36 1.19
C SER A 109 25.67 15.26 1.72
N GLU A 110 26.04 15.38 2.99
CA GLU A 110 26.79 14.41 3.80
C GLU A 110 25.86 13.44 4.55
N GLY A 111 24.54 13.58 4.38
CA GLY A 111 23.56 12.69 4.99
C GLY A 111 23.69 11.25 4.51
N THR A 112 23.22 10.31 5.34
CA THR A 112 23.28 8.88 5.05
C THR A 112 22.39 8.53 3.85
N ILE A 113 21.15 9.04 3.82
CA ILE A 113 20.20 8.85 2.72
C ILE A 113 19.49 10.17 2.38
N PRO A 114 20.17 11.14 1.76
CA PRO A 114 19.62 12.48 1.53
C PRO A 114 18.81 12.51 0.23
N VAL A 115 17.76 11.70 0.16
CA VAL A 115 16.91 11.56 -1.04
C VAL A 115 15.52 12.13 -0.76
N LEU A 116 15.15 13.18 -1.50
CA LEU A 116 13.85 13.84 -1.41
C LEU A 116 12.84 13.18 -2.37
N HIS A 117 12.52 11.92 -2.09
CA HIS A 117 11.64 11.11 -2.93
C HIS A 117 10.23 11.75 -3.09
N PRO A 118 9.61 11.69 -4.30
CA PRO A 118 8.28 12.25 -4.56
C PRO A 118 7.20 11.90 -3.52
N LYS A 119 7.27 10.71 -2.92
CA LYS A 119 6.33 10.25 -1.86
C LYS A 119 6.17 11.22 -0.68
N TYR A 120 7.22 11.99 -0.36
CA TYR A 120 7.24 12.92 0.77
C TYR A 120 6.50 14.25 0.49
N PHE A 121 6.23 14.58 -0.77
CA PHE A 121 5.67 15.87 -1.14
C PHE A 121 4.16 15.83 -1.40
N LYS A 122 3.43 16.82 -0.89
CA LYS A 122 1.97 16.99 -1.04
C LYS A 122 1.55 18.36 -1.58
N VAL A 123 2.50 19.30 -1.75
CA VAL A 123 2.23 20.65 -2.32
C VAL A 123 2.67 20.79 -3.79
N GLY A 124 3.42 19.82 -4.33
CA GLY A 124 4.01 19.85 -5.66
C GLY A 124 5.07 18.75 -5.83
N ASP A 125 5.67 18.61 -7.01
CA ASP A 125 6.80 17.70 -7.22
C ASP A 125 8.08 18.20 -6.51
N PRO A 126 9.04 17.32 -6.19
CA PRO A 126 10.26 17.70 -5.46
C PRO A 126 11.05 18.83 -6.12
N TYR A 127 11.18 18.85 -7.45
CA TYR A 127 11.97 19.86 -8.14
C TYR A 127 11.32 21.24 -8.01
N THR A 128 10.01 21.33 -8.22
CA THR A 128 9.24 22.57 -8.04
C THR A 128 9.34 23.09 -6.60
N VAL A 129 9.16 22.22 -5.61
CA VAL A 129 9.19 22.62 -4.20
C VAL A 129 10.58 23.06 -3.77
N VAL A 130 11.62 22.32 -4.16
CA VAL A 130 13.01 22.67 -3.83
C VAL A 130 13.40 23.99 -4.49
N GLU A 131 13.09 24.19 -5.77
CA GLU A 131 13.41 25.43 -6.45
C GLU A 131 12.66 26.63 -5.87
N ARG A 132 11.39 26.43 -5.48
CA ARG A 132 10.61 27.44 -4.77
C ARG A 132 11.24 27.77 -3.42
N PHE A 133 11.62 26.76 -2.65
CA PHE A 133 12.29 26.93 -1.35
C PHE A 133 13.57 27.76 -1.48
N ARG A 134 14.44 27.40 -2.43
CA ARG A 134 15.72 28.09 -2.69
C ARG A 134 15.54 29.58 -3.00
N LYS A 135 14.53 29.92 -3.80
CA LYS A 135 14.23 31.32 -4.15
C LYS A 135 13.53 32.08 -3.02
N GLN A 136 12.72 31.40 -2.22
CA GLN A 136 11.87 32.05 -1.22
C GLN A 136 12.64 32.55 0.00
N VAL A 137 13.62 31.77 0.48
CA VAL A 137 14.32 32.06 1.74
C VAL A 137 15.80 32.37 1.58
N GLU A 138 16.30 33.30 2.39
CA GLU A 138 17.73 33.46 2.69
C GLU A 138 18.08 32.48 3.84
N LEU A 139 19.02 31.57 3.60
CA LEU A 139 19.47 30.61 4.60
C LEU A 139 20.56 31.22 5.50
N VAL A 140 20.44 31.00 6.80
CA VAL A 140 21.40 31.42 7.82
C VAL A 140 21.93 30.18 8.52
N ASP A 141 23.16 29.79 8.19
CA ASP A 141 23.84 28.65 8.82
C ASP A 141 24.45 29.07 10.16
N LEU A 142 23.87 28.56 11.25
CA LEU A 142 24.36 28.66 12.63
C LEU A 142 24.46 27.27 13.26
N ARG A 143 24.70 26.22 12.46
CA ARG A 143 24.82 24.85 12.99
C ARG A 143 25.88 24.80 14.09
N GLY A 144 25.56 24.09 15.17
CA GLY A 144 26.39 24.02 16.38
C GLY A 144 26.12 25.12 17.42
N GLU A 145 25.45 26.22 17.06
CA GLU A 145 25.01 27.22 18.05
C GLU A 145 23.79 26.72 18.81
N LYS A 146 23.88 26.73 20.15
CA LYS A 146 22.88 26.18 21.08
C LYS A 146 22.31 27.25 22.02
N ASN A 147 22.88 28.45 22.02
CA ASN A 147 22.45 29.53 22.88
C ASN A 147 21.24 30.27 22.27
N PRO A 148 20.04 30.20 22.88
CA PRO A 148 18.84 30.83 22.35
C PRO A 148 18.95 32.36 22.28
N ASP A 149 19.70 33.00 23.18
CA ASP A 149 19.91 34.46 23.14
C ASP A 149 20.76 34.88 21.93
N SER A 150 21.80 34.10 21.61
CA SER A 150 22.66 34.30 20.43
C SER A 150 21.85 34.17 19.13
N ILE A 151 21.05 33.10 19.04
CA ILE A 151 20.16 32.84 17.89
C ILE A 151 19.12 33.96 17.74
N ALA A 152 18.46 34.34 18.83
CA ALA A 152 17.46 35.41 18.82
C ALA A 152 18.08 36.79 18.47
N ALA A 153 19.30 37.07 18.94
CA ALA A 153 20.03 38.28 18.56
C ALA A 153 20.34 38.31 17.06
N LYS A 154 20.74 37.18 16.48
CA LYS A 154 20.95 37.06 15.03
C LYS A 154 19.65 37.30 14.26
N ILE A 155 18.54 36.70 14.68
CA ILE A 155 17.20 36.92 14.08
C ILE A 155 16.82 38.40 14.13
N ARG A 156 16.95 39.05 15.29
CA ARG A 156 16.67 40.50 15.44
C ARG A 156 17.56 41.36 14.55
N SER A 157 18.84 41.02 14.41
CA SER A 157 19.75 41.76 13.52
C SER A 157 19.29 41.69 12.05
N LEU A 158 18.83 40.52 11.60
CA LEU A 158 18.36 40.31 10.23
C LEU A 158 16.99 40.93 9.98
N ALA A 159 16.12 40.98 10.99
CA ALA A 159 14.81 41.63 10.89
C ALA A 159 14.88 43.13 10.56
N THR A 160 16.05 43.77 10.72
CA THR A 160 16.28 45.15 10.26
C THR A 160 16.29 45.28 8.73
N LYS A 161 16.62 44.19 8.01
CA LYS A 161 16.40 44.07 6.56
C LYS A 161 14.89 43.95 6.36
N ARG A 162 14.19 45.04 6.02
CA ARG A 162 12.77 44.97 5.67
C ARG A 162 12.61 44.16 4.38
N VAL A 163 12.13 42.93 4.49
CA VAL A 163 11.87 42.06 3.33
C VAL A 163 10.36 41.94 3.14
N GLU A 164 9.89 42.19 1.92
CA GLU A 164 8.49 41.98 1.57
C GLU A 164 8.14 40.48 1.53
N LYS A 165 6.85 40.16 1.57
CA LYS A 165 6.36 38.80 1.33
C LYS A 165 6.89 38.29 -0.02
N TYR A 166 7.19 37.00 -0.14
CA TYR A 166 7.60 36.43 -1.42
C TYR A 166 6.48 36.61 -2.46
N SER A 167 6.85 36.96 -3.69
CA SER A 167 5.96 37.57 -4.68
C SER A 167 4.89 36.64 -5.22
N GLU A 168 5.19 35.34 -5.36
CA GLU A 168 4.21 34.36 -5.84
C GLU A 168 3.43 33.72 -4.67
N PRO A 169 2.18 33.27 -4.93
CA PRO A 169 1.31 32.71 -3.90
C PRO A 169 1.97 31.51 -3.18
N PRO A 170 1.55 31.20 -1.93
CA PRO A 170 2.04 30.02 -1.22
C PRO A 170 1.71 28.76 -2.02
N LEU A 171 2.62 27.78 -2.00
CA LEU A 171 2.33 26.44 -2.49
C LEU A 171 1.46 25.75 -1.45
N LEU A 172 0.15 25.78 -1.66
CA LEU A 172 -0.79 25.11 -0.78
C LEU A 172 -0.70 23.60 -1.01
N PRO A 173 -1.03 22.78 0.01
CA PRO A 173 -1.34 21.38 -0.22
C PRO A 173 -2.29 21.28 -1.41
N LEU A 174 -1.99 20.34 -2.31
CA LEU A 174 -2.96 19.95 -3.30
C LEU A 174 -4.27 19.68 -2.54
N PRO A 175 -5.43 20.19 -3.02
CA PRO A 175 -6.70 19.99 -2.33
C PRO A 175 -6.78 18.53 -1.92
N GLU A 176 -7.30 18.25 -0.71
CA GLU A 176 -7.67 16.89 -0.35
C GLU A 176 -8.59 16.38 -1.44
N GLU A 177 -7.98 15.68 -2.38
CA GLU A 177 -8.61 15.02 -3.48
C GLU A 177 -9.60 14.09 -2.78
N GLU A 178 -10.88 14.24 -3.10
CA GLU A 178 -12.05 13.64 -2.46
C GLU A 178 -11.98 12.11 -2.68
N LYS A 179 -10.96 11.46 -2.12
CA LYS A 179 -10.31 10.29 -2.71
C LYS A 179 -11.06 9.00 -2.43
N TYR A 180 -11.99 8.99 -1.49
CA TYR A 180 -12.58 7.76 -0.97
C TYR A 180 -14.04 7.90 -0.56
N ASP A 181 -14.74 8.99 -0.92
CA ASP A 181 -16.20 9.09 -0.73
C ASP A 181 -16.93 8.37 -1.87
N TRP A 182 -16.89 7.04 -1.78
CA TRP A 182 -17.55 6.13 -2.72
C TRP A 182 -19.05 6.37 -2.81
N ALA A 183 -19.70 6.76 -1.71
CA ALA A 183 -21.13 7.01 -1.68
C ALA A 183 -21.50 8.23 -2.54
N THR A 184 -20.72 9.32 -2.43
CA THR A 184 -20.91 10.50 -3.27
C THR A 184 -20.55 10.24 -4.73
N ALA A 185 -19.45 9.52 -5.01
CA ALA A 185 -19.07 9.16 -6.37
C ALA A 185 -20.15 8.32 -7.08
N LEU A 186 -20.70 7.31 -6.39
CA LEU A 186 -21.78 6.48 -6.93
C LEU A 186 -23.06 7.27 -7.17
N ARG A 187 -23.47 8.15 -6.24
CA ARG A 187 -24.65 9.02 -6.40
C ARG A 187 -24.58 9.90 -7.65
N ARG A 188 -23.40 10.44 -7.99
CA ARG A 188 -23.20 11.28 -9.20
C ARG A 188 -23.55 10.53 -10.50
N ILE A 189 -23.38 9.20 -10.52
CA ILE A 189 -23.70 8.38 -11.69
C ILE A 189 -25.14 7.86 -11.67
N GLU A 190 -25.78 7.80 -10.50
CA GLU A 190 -27.18 7.39 -10.39
C GLU A 190 -28.15 8.43 -10.98
N GLU A 191 -27.72 9.69 -11.15
CA GLU A 191 -28.57 10.81 -11.59
C GLU A 191 -28.75 10.97 -13.12
N LYS A 192 -28.36 10.01 -13.99
CA LYS A 192 -28.59 10.14 -15.46
C LYS A 192 -29.04 8.79 -16.05
N GLY A 193 -30.24 8.61 -16.61
CA GLY A 193 -31.03 9.50 -17.48
C GLY A 193 -30.69 9.16 -18.94
N TRP A 194 -31.58 8.46 -19.66
CA TRP A 194 -31.45 7.91 -21.05
C TRP A 194 -30.87 6.49 -21.26
N LEU A 195 -29.69 6.10 -20.75
CA LEU A 195 -29.11 4.77 -21.06
C LEU A 195 -29.93 3.60 -20.47
N ARG A 196 -30.36 3.73 -19.20
CA ARG A 196 -31.20 2.71 -18.55
C ARG A 196 -32.58 2.56 -19.20
N GLU A 197 -33.13 3.65 -19.75
CA GLU A 197 -34.41 3.62 -20.48
C GLU A 197 -34.33 2.80 -21.78
N ARG A 198 -33.12 2.54 -22.26
CA ARG A 198 -32.84 1.71 -23.44
C ARG A 198 -32.24 0.36 -23.08
N GLU A 199 -32.34 -0.05 -21.81
CA GLU A 199 -31.80 -1.31 -21.29
C GLU A 199 -30.28 -1.46 -21.48
N VAL A 200 -29.55 -0.33 -21.58
CA VAL A 200 -28.09 -0.31 -21.65
C VAL A 200 -27.54 -0.15 -20.24
N GLU A 201 -26.79 -1.15 -19.77
CA GLU A 201 -26.03 -1.02 -18.54
C GLU A 201 -24.81 -0.11 -18.76
N PRO A 202 -24.68 1.02 -18.05
CA PRO A 202 -23.50 1.85 -18.13
C PRO A 202 -22.31 1.14 -17.48
N VAL A 203 -21.08 1.44 -17.91
CA VAL A 203 -19.81 0.93 -17.33
C VAL A 203 -19.77 1.06 -15.80
N SER A 204 -20.44 2.07 -15.25
CA SER A 204 -20.57 2.24 -13.80
C SER A 204 -21.30 1.10 -13.07
N SER A 205 -21.99 0.20 -13.79
CA SER A 205 -22.60 -1.00 -13.20
C SER A 205 -21.56 -2.02 -12.71
N LEU A 206 -20.30 -1.90 -13.15
CA LEU A 206 -19.18 -2.71 -12.70
C LEU A 206 -18.71 -2.37 -11.26
N PHE A 207 -19.10 -1.20 -10.73
CA PHE A 207 -18.84 -0.79 -9.35
C PHE A 207 -19.94 -1.25 -8.40
N TYR A 208 -19.56 -1.62 -7.18
CA TYR A 208 -20.48 -2.19 -6.21
C TYR A 208 -21.24 -1.09 -5.46
N ARG A 209 -22.53 -1.31 -5.20
CA ARG A 209 -23.40 -0.33 -4.49
C ARG A 209 -23.56 -0.61 -3.00
N ARG A 210 -22.99 -1.72 -2.53
CA ARG A 210 -23.03 -2.12 -1.13
C ARG A 210 -21.75 -1.72 -0.42
N GLU A 211 -21.78 -1.78 0.90
CA GLU A 211 -20.57 -1.76 1.69
C GLU A 211 -19.71 -2.98 1.38
N LEU A 212 -18.42 -2.72 1.12
CA LEU A 212 -17.39 -3.71 0.83
C LEU A 212 -16.41 -3.71 1.99
N MET A 213 -16.02 -4.90 2.43
CA MET A 213 -15.00 -5.04 3.44
C MET A 213 -13.61 -4.86 2.83
N VAL A 214 -12.73 -4.24 3.60
CA VAL A 214 -11.29 -4.16 3.32
C VAL A 214 -10.58 -4.73 4.53
N TYR A 215 -9.92 -5.85 4.36
CA TYR A 215 -9.09 -6.46 5.40
C TYR A 215 -7.68 -5.90 5.34
N ASP A 216 -7.03 -5.87 6.50
CA ASP A 216 -5.61 -5.61 6.65
C ASP A 216 -4.99 -6.91 7.18
N VAL A 217 -4.19 -7.56 6.34
CA VAL A 217 -3.45 -8.76 6.70
C VAL A 217 -1.98 -8.37 6.70
N ALA A 218 -1.42 -8.16 7.89
CA ALA A 218 -0.04 -7.73 8.10
C ALA A 218 0.43 -6.59 7.16
N GLY A 219 -0.39 -5.54 7.01
CA GLY A 219 -0.10 -4.38 6.17
C GLY A 219 -0.60 -4.49 4.73
N VAL A 220 -0.97 -5.68 4.26
CA VAL A 220 -1.55 -5.89 2.93
C VAL A 220 -3.06 -5.67 2.97
N LYS A 221 -3.55 -4.71 2.19
CA LYS A 221 -4.99 -4.42 2.06
C LYS A 221 -5.64 -5.35 1.04
N LEU A 222 -6.76 -5.96 1.43
CA LEU A 222 -7.50 -6.92 0.62
C LEU A 222 -9.00 -6.58 0.62
N GLY A 223 -9.59 -6.29 -0.54
CA GLY A 223 -11.01 -5.93 -0.67
C GLY A 223 -11.23 -4.54 -1.29
N GLY A 224 -12.39 -3.96 -1.02
CA GLY A 224 -12.75 -2.61 -1.47
C GLY A 224 -13.26 -2.56 -2.91
N GLN A 225 -13.43 -1.35 -3.45
CA GLN A 225 -13.98 -1.19 -4.80
C GLN A 225 -13.00 -1.68 -5.87
N ARG A 226 -13.53 -2.09 -7.02
CA ARG A 226 -12.69 -2.45 -8.18
C ARG A 226 -11.83 -1.25 -8.57
N GLY A 227 -10.50 -1.45 -8.56
CA GLY A 227 -9.51 -0.41 -8.83
C GLY A 227 -9.18 0.50 -7.63
N GLU A 228 -9.79 0.31 -6.45
CA GLU A 228 -9.42 1.07 -5.25
C GLU A 228 -8.06 0.61 -4.71
N TYR A 229 -7.94 -0.70 -4.49
CA TYR A 229 -6.70 -1.40 -4.17
C TYR A 229 -6.37 -2.32 -5.34
N SER A 230 -5.08 -2.54 -5.57
CA SER A 230 -4.67 -3.54 -6.56
C SER A 230 -4.96 -4.95 -6.07
N THR A 231 -5.27 -5.84 -7.02
CA THR A 231 -5.32 -7.28 -6.76
C THR A 231 -4.03 -7.74 -6.13
N VAL A 232 -4.14 -8.49 -5.02
CA VAL A 232 -3.02 -9.12 -4.34
C VAL A 232 -2.60 -10.38 -5.10
N LEU A 233 -1.30 -10.53 -5.37
CA LEU A 233 -0.75 -11.72 -6.02
C LEU A 233 -0.15 -12.67 -4.98
N ALA A 234 -0.61 -13.92 -4.97
CA ALA A 234 -0.05 -14.95 -4.10
C ALA A 234 0.68 -16.05 -4.88
N GLY A 235 2.01 -16.07 -4.73
CA GLY A 235 2.88 -17.05 -5.37
C GLY A 235 2.92 -18.36 -4.60
N THR A 236 2.69 -19.46 -5.31
CA THR A 236 2.69 -20.81 -4.73
C THR A 236 4.10 -21.36 -4.64
N ILE A 237 4.48 -21.83 -3.46
CA ILE A 237 5.76 -22.47 -3.17
C ILE A 237 5.55 -23.78 -2.38
N PHE A 238 6.49 -24.71 -2.52
CA PHE A 238 6.51 -26.06 -1.95
C PHE A 238 5.41 -27.00 -2.44
N TYR A 239 4.80 -26.68 -3.60
CA TYR A 239 3.81 -27.57 -4.21
C TYR A 239 4.44 -28.90 -4.63
N ARG A 240 3.58 -29.91 -4.78
CA ARG A 240 3.98 -31.27 -5.13
C ARG A 240 4.87 -31.31 -6.37
N LYS A 241 6.01 -32.01 -6.26
CA LYS A 241 7.08 -32.13 -7.28
C LYS A 241 7.81 -30.83 -7.61
N GLU A 242 7.72 -29.81 -6.78
CA GLU A 242 8.60 -28.66 -6.94
C GLU A 242 10.07 -29.07 -6.70
N PRO A 243 11.01 -28.73 -7.60
CA PRO A 243 12.40 -29.20 -7.51
C PRO A 243 13.15 -28.80 -6.23
N ILE A 244 12.72 -27.74 -5.54
CA ILE A 244 13.35 -27.28 -4.30
C ILE A 244 12.99 -28.15 -3.10
N VAL A 245 11.93 -28.97 -3.18
CA VAL A 245 11.49 -29.85 -2.08
C VAL A 245 12.23 -31.19 -2.17
N ARG A 246 12.95 -31.53 -1.10
CA ARG A 246 13.74 -32.78 -0.97
C ARG A 246 12.96 -33.88 -0.26
N ASP A 247 12.21 -33.53 0.79
CA ASP A 247 11.28 -34.42 1.50
C ASP A 247 9.94 -33.70 1.73
N PRO A 248 8.87 -34.08 1.00
CA PRO A 248 7.56 -33.44 1.12
C PRO A 248 6.78 -33.85 2.37
N ILE A 249 7.22 -34.88 3.09
CA ILE A 249 6.57 -35.38 4.31
C ILE A 249 7.13 -34.66 5.54
N LYS A 250 8.44 -34.40 5.57
CA LYS A 250 9.11 -33.72 6.69
C LYS A 250 9.29 -32.23 6.49
N GLY A 251 8.99 -31.72 5.30
CA GLY A 251 9.27 -30.33 4.98
C GLY A 251 10.75 -30.04 4.84
N ILE A 252 11.52 -30.93 4.20
CA ILE A 252 12.95 -30.68 3.90
C ILE A 252 13.06 -30.12 2.49
N PHE A 253 13.72 -28.98 2.34
CA PHE A 253 13.81 -28.26 1.07
C PHE A 253 15.16 -27.52 0.96
N ASP A 254 15.38 -26.88 -0.18
CA ASP A 254 16.49 -25.98 -0.41
C ASP A 254 16.11 -24.57 0.04
N GLU A 255 16.50 -24.21 1.27
CA GLU A 255 16.18 -22.92 1.89
C GLU A 255 16.65 -21.74 1.04
N LYS A 256 17.89 -21.79 0.52
CA LYS A 256 18.42 -20.70 -0.30
C LYS A 256 17.60 -20.51 -1.58
N ALA A 257 17.26 -21.60 -2.28
CA ALA A 257 16.45 -21.49 -3.49
C ALA A 257 15.02 -20.99 -3.19
N ALA A 258 14.46 -21.35 -2.03
CA ALA A 258 13.15 -20.85 -1.59
C ALA A 258 13.21 -19.35 -1.24
N GLU A 259 14.23 -18.92 -0.50
CA GLU A 259 14.48 -17.52 -0.15
C GLU A 259 14.62 -16.66 -1.42
N GLU A 260 15.41 -17.11 -2.39
CA GLU A 260 15.58 -16.41 -3.68
C GLU A 260 14.23 -16.19 -4.41
N LEU A 261 13.31 -17.16 -4.37
CA LEU A 261 11.98 -17.02 -4.96
C LEU A 261 11.11 -16.00 -4.21
N ILE A 262 11.11 -16.06 -2.88
CA ILE A 262 10.31 -15.17 -2.02
C ILE A 262 10.80 -13.73 -2.15
N VAL A 263 12.12 -13.51 -2.01
CA VAL A 263 12.75 -12.20 -2.16
C VAL A 263 12.46 -11.64 -3.56
N ARG A 264 12.57 -12.46 -4.61
CA ARG A 264 12.26 -12.00 -5.96
C ARG A 264 10.82 -11.56 -6.13
N GLN A 265 9.86 -12.22 -5.49
CA GLN A 265 8.46 -11.77 -5.49
C GLN A 265 8.31 -10.42 -4.78
N THR A 266 8.96 -10.25 -3.62
CA THR A 266 8.95 -8.99 -2.86
C THR A 266 9.49 -7.83 -3.68
N GLU A 267 10.64 -8.01 -4.34
CA GLU A 267 11.22 -7.00 -5.24
C GLU A 267 10.24 -6.57 -6.34
N LEU A 268 9.57 -7.54 -6.96
CA LEU A 268 8.57 -7.27 -8.01
C LEU A 268 7.32 -6.58 -7.44
N SER A 269 6.89 -6.94 -6.23
CA SER A 269 5.79 -6.28 -5.53
C SER A 269 6.08 -4.79 -5.35
N ASP A 270 7.29 -4.45 -4.92
CA ASP A 270 7.73 -3.07 -4.73
C ASP A 270 7.91 -2.33 -6.07
N GLU A 271 8.57 -2.97 -7.03
CA GLU A 271 8.83 -2.42 -8.38
C GLU A 271 7.52 -2.01 -9.07
N TYR A 272 6.54 -2.90 -9.06
CA TYR A 272 5.27 -2.71 -9.76
C TYR A 272 4.16 -2.10 -8.91
N CYS A 273 4.38 -1.92 -7.60
CA CYS A 273 3.35 -1.52 -6.64
C CYS A 273 2.11 -2.45 -6.65
N VAL A 274 2.33 -3.75 -6.90
CA VAL A 274 1.31 -4.79 -6.84
C VAL A 274 1.55 -5.60 -5.56
N PRO A 275 0.67 -5.54 -4.54
CA PRO A 275 0.91 -6.22 -3.29
C PRO A 275 0.98 -7.74 -3.47
N SER A 276 1.75 -8.40 -2.60
CA SER A 276 1.93 -9.85 -2.69
C SER A 276 1.81 -10.57 -1.34
N MET A 277 1.49 -11.87 -1.43
CA MET A 277 1.45 -12.82 -0.32
C MET A 277 2.20 -14.10 -0.74
N VAL A 278 2.54 -14.95 0.23
CA VAL A 278 3.15 -16.25 -0.06
C VAL A 278 2.13 -17.36 0.15
N HIS A 279 1.86 -18.14 -0.90
CA HIS A 279 0.97 -19.30 -0.85
C HIS A 279 1.80 -20.56 -0.62
N VAL A 280 1.70 -21.12 0.58
CA VAL A 280 2.51 -22.24 1.05
C VAL A 280 1.68 -23.52 0.98
N VAL A 281 2.16 -24.49 0.22
CA VAL A 281 1.48 -25.79 0.07
C VAL A 281 2.28 -26.89 0.76
N GLY A 282 1.61 -27.76 1.53
CA GLY A 282 2.24 -28.90 2.19
C GLY A 282 1.39 -30.17 2.15
N GLU A 283 2.03 -31.34 2.13
CA GLU A 283 1.31 -32.65 2.11
C GLU A 283 0.96 -33.15 3.52
N THR A 284 1.71 -32.72 4.54
CA THR A 284 1.55 -33.08 5.96
C THR A 284 1.59 -31.85 6.85
N GLY A 285 1.11 -31.98 8.10
CA GLY A 285 1.16 -30.89 9.07
C GLY A 285 2.58 -30.48 9.44
N GLU A 286 3.47 -31.45 9.65
CA GLU A 286 4.91 -31.21 9.87
C GLU A 286 5.53 -30.41 8.71
N ALA A 287 5.31 -30.84 7.46
CA ALA A 287 5.89 -30.15 6.31
C ALA A 287 5.33 -28.74 6.15
N LEU A 288 4.01 -28.59 6.21
CA LEU A 288 3.34 -27.28 6.05
C LEU A 288 3.76 -26.30 7.16
N SER A 289 3.90 -26.78 8.39
CA SER A 289 4.37 -25.96 9.52
C SER A 289 5.81 -25.52 9.32
N ASN A 290 6.71 -26.43 8.93
CA ASN A 290 8.11 -26.11 8.67
C ASN A 290 8.26 -25.08 7.53
N TYR A 291 7.50 -25.27 6.44
CA TYR A 291 7.48 -24.33 5.33
C TYR A 291 6.95 -22.94 5.75
N MET A 292 5.85 -22.90 6.50
CA MET A 292 5.25 -21.65 6.98
C MET A 292 6.22 -20.88 7.89
N LEU A 293 6.87 -21.56 8.84
CA LEU A 293 7.83 -20.94 9.75
C LEU A 293 9.02 -20.35 8.98
N PHE A 294 9.59 -21.11 8.03
CA PHE A 294 10.65 -20.60 7.17
C PHE A 294 10.22 -19.36 6.37
N VAL A 295 9.02 -19.38 5.77
CA VAL A 295 8.51 -18.23 5.03
C VAL A 295 8.34 -17.01 5.95
N ALA A 296 7.87 -17.21 7.18
CA ALA A 296 7.71 -16.15 8.17
C ALA A 296 9.05 -15.52 8.58
N ASP A 297 10.14 -16.30 8.60
CA ASP A 297 11.50 -15.80 8.88
C ASP A 297 12.10 -15.01 7.70
N VAL A 298 11.68 -15.31 6.46
CA VAL A 298 12.21 -14.67 5.25
C VAL A 298 11.46 -13.38 4.87
N THR A 299 10.16 -13.30 5.14
CA THR A 299 9.35 -12.16 4.70
C THR A 299 8.25 -11.75 5.68
N ASP A 300 8.01 -10.45 5.76
CA ASP A 300 6.88 -9.87 6.48
C ASP A 300 5.53 -10.06 5.76
N ALA A 301 5.54 -10.47 4.49
CA ALA A 301 4.33 -10.69 3.71
C ALA A 301 3.38 -11.73 4.36
N PRO A 302 2.06 -11.59 4.17
CA PRO A 302 1.11 -12.59 4.65
C PRO A 302 1.33 -13.96 4.03
N ILE A 303 0.96 -14.99 4.79
CA ILE A 303 1.16 -16.39 4.45
C ILE A 303 -0.21 -17.05 4.31
N ILE A 304 -0.43 -17.74 3.19
CA ILE A 304 -1.62 -18.57 2.98
C ILE A 304 -1.17 -20.01 3.13
N ILE A 305 -1.67 -20.72 4.14
CA ILE A 305 -1.38 -22.15 4.34
C ILE A 305 -2.40 -23.02 3.60
N ASP A 306 -1.94 -23.94 2.77
CA ASP A 306 -2.78 -24.82 1.95
C ASP A 306 -2.32 -26.28 2.00
N SER A 307 -3.31 -27.16 2.08
CA SER A 307 -3.13 -28.61 1.92
C SER A 307 -4.44 -29.26 1.51
N THR A 308 -4.34 -30.35 0.76
CA THR A 308 -5.47 -31.26 0.54
C THR A 308 -5.87 -32.02 1.82
N SER A 309 -4.99 -32.07 2.83
CA SER A 309 -5.23 -32.72 4.12
C SER A 309 -5.82 -31.74 5.13
N LEU A 310 -6.99 -32.06 5.68
CA LEU A 310 -7.62 -31.24 6.74
C LEU A 310 -6.70 -31.16 7.96
N GLU A 311 -6.14 -32.30 8.37
CA GLU A 311 -5.26 -32.43 9.52
C GLU A 311 -4.02 -31.54 9.36
N ALA A 312 -3.43 -31.50 8.16
CA ALA A 312 -2.25 -30.68 7.89
C ALA A 312 -2.56 -29.19 8.04
N ARG A 313 -3.70 -28.72 7.52
CA ARG A 313 -4.11 -27.31 7.63
C ARG A 313 -4.38 -26.93 9.09
N VAL A 314 -5.07 -27.79 9.82
CA VAL A 314 -5.41 -27.58 11.24
C VAL A 314 -4.14 -27.55 12.09
N GLU A 315 -3.21 -28.48 11.90
CA GLU A 315 -1.92 -28.50 12.57
C GLU A 315 -1.10 -27.23 12.30
N ALA A 316 -0.94 -26.85 11.03
CA ALA A 316 -0.22 -25.64 10.68
C ALA A 316 -0.85 -24.37 11.28
N MET A 317 -2.18 -24.29 11.34
CA MET A 317 -2.88 -23.16 11.98
C MET A 317 -2.69 -23.15 13.50
N MET A 318 -2.65 -24.32 14.16
CA MET A 318 -2.30 -24.41 15.59
C MET A 318 -0.90 -23.87 15.82
N ILE A 319 0.09 -24.33 15.05
CA ILE A 319 1.47 -23.87 15.17
C ILE A 319 1.55 -22.35 14.92
N ALA A 320 0.86 -21.83 13.89
CA ALA A 320 0.83 -20.40 13.62
C ALA A 320 0.34 -19.58 14.83
N LYS A 321 -0.66 -20.07 15.56
CA LYS A 321 -1.15 -19.45 16.80
C LYS A 321 -0.14 -19.54 17.92
N GLU A 322 0.43 -20.72 18.14
CA GLU A 322 1.41 -20.97 19.21
C GLU A 322 2.64 -20.05 19.08
N VAL A 323 3.09 -19.77 17.84
CA VAL A 323 4.23 -18.90 17.58
C VAL A 323 3.87 -17.43 17.31
N GLY A 324 2.58 -17.06 17.40
CA GLY A 324 2.12 -15.67 17.24
C GLY A 324 2.00 -15.15 15.80
N LEU A 325 1.97 -16.04 14.80
CA LEU A 325 1.84 -15.74 13.37
C LEU A 325 0.39 -15.68 12.88
N GLU A 326 -0.61 -15.92 13.74
CA GLU A 326 -2.04 -15.93 13.38
C GLU A 326 -2.47 -14.69 12.57
N HIS A 327 -2.08 -13.50 13.03
CA HIS A 327 -2.47 -12.22 12.44
C HIS A 327 -1.99 -12.00 10.99
N LYS A 328 -1.00 -12.77 10.54
CA LYS A 328 -0.46 -12.75 9.17
C LYS A 328 -0.72 -14.04 8.40
N THR A 329 -1.46 -14.99 8.96
CA THR A 329 -1.75 -16.30 8.36
C THR A 329 -3.19 -16.39 7.90
N ILE A 330 -3.40 -16.85 6.66
CA ILE A 330 -4.71 -17.11 6.06
C ILE A 330 -4.89 -18.62 5.90
N TYR A 331 -5.96 -19.16 6.47
CA TYR A 331 -6.31 -20.58 6.33
C TYR A 331 -6.94 -20.86 4.95
N ASN A 332 -6.30 -21.67 4.10
CA ASN A 332 -6.82 -22.08 2.80
C ASN A 332 -7.04 -23.60 2.74
N SER A 333 -8.28 -24.11 2.66
CA SER A 333 -9.57 -23.41 2.75
C SER A 333 -10.55 -24.22 3.59
N VAL A 334 -11.64 -23.55 3.99
CA VAL A 334 -12.85 -24.24 4.44
C VAL A 334 -13.60 -24.73 3.20
N LEU A 335 -13.75 -26.05 3.08
CA LEU A 335 -14.23 -26.71 1.86
C LEU A 335 -15.71 -27.10 1.91
N SER A 336 -16.21 -27.35 3.12
CA SER A 336 -17.51 -27.95 3.37
C SER A 336 -18.13 -27.48 4.70
N ALA A 337 -19.37 -27.90 4.93
CA ALA A 337 -20.05 -27.78 6.22
C ALA A 337 -20.23 -29.16 6.88
N GLU A 338 -19.34 -30.11 6.58
CA GLU A 338 -19.35 -31.43 7.23
C GLU A 338 -18.87 -31.32 8.68
N GLU A 339 -19.51 -32.05 9.59
CA GLU A 339 -19.23 -31.94 11.03
C GLU A 339 -17.76 -32.19 11.37
N ARG A 340 -17.10 -33.13 10.66
CA ARG A 340 -15.66 -33.40 10.85
C ARG A 340 -14.79 -32.16 10.60
N GLU A 341 -15.05 -31.40 9.54
CA GLU A 341 -14.30 -30.19 9.25
C GLU A 341 -14.65 -29.10 10.26
N LEU A 342 -15.92 -28.95 10.63
CA LEU A 342 -16.36 -27.95 11.61
C LEU A 342 -15.80 -28.20 13.02
N GLU A 343 -15.75 -29.45 13.48
CA GLU A 343 -15.11 -29.84 14.74
C GLU A 343 -13.62 -29.48 14.73
N ALA A 344 -12.90 -29.87 13.68
CA ALA A 344 -11.48 -29.59 13.56
C ALA A 344 -11.17 -28.08 13.48
N LEU A 345 -12.05 -27.28 12.86
CA LEU A 345 -11.93 -25.81 12.85
C LEU A 345 -12.23 -25.19 14.22
N ARG A 346 -13.13 -25.78 15.02
CA ARG A 346 -13.41 -25.32 16.39
C ARG A 346 -12.22 -25.52 17.31
N ASP A 347 -11.43 -26.58 17.11
CA ASP A 347 -10.21 -26.84 17.88
C ASP A 347 -9.15 -25.74 17.72
N VAL A 348 -9.20 -24.99 16.61
CA VAL A 348 -8.27 -23.90 16.30
C VAL A 348 -8.93 -22.52 16.28
N ALA A 349 -10.19 -22.43 16.68
CA ALA A 349 -10.92 -21.16 16.71
C ALA A 349 -10.33 -20.18 17.75
N PRO A 350 -10.51 -18.86 17.57
CA PRO A 350 -11.04 -18.20 16.37
C PRO A 350 -10.01 -18.19 15.23
N ILE A 351 -10.40 -18.35 13.98
CA ILE A 351 -9.50 -18.16 12.83
C ILE A 351 -9.75 -16.75 12.28
N GLU A 352 -8.74 -15.89 12.34
CA GLU A 352 -8.90 -14.49 11.93
C GLU A 352 -9.27 -14.38 10.44
N HIS A 353 -8.50 -15.03 9.55
CA HIS A 353 -8.71 -14.99 8.10
C HIS A 353 -8.78 -16.39 7.49
N ALA A 354 -9.84 -16.68 6.73
CA ALA A 354 -9.95 -17.95 6.02
C ALA A 354 -10.55 -17.80 4.61
N ILE A 355 -10.03 -18.57 3.66
CA ILE A 355 -10.61 -18.73 2.34
C ILE A 355 -11.75 -19.75 2.42
N ILE A 356 -12.92 -19.36 1.91
CA ILE A 356 -14.11 -20.20 1.79
C ILE A 356 -14.19 -20.68 0.35
N LEU A 357 -13.86 -21.96 0.10
CA LEU A 357 -13.87 -22.52 -1.23
C LEU A 357 -15.25 -23.10 -1.58
N SER A 358 -15.97 -22.33 -2.39
CA SER A 358 -17.34 -22.63 -2.82
C SER A 358 -17.38 -23.22 -4.24
N TYR A 359 -16.43 -24.11 -4.58
CA TYR A 359 -16.34 -24.73 -5.90
C TYR A 359 -17.67 -25.37 -6.35
N GLY A 360 -18.06 -25.06 -7.59
CA GLY A 360 -19.22 -25.58 -8.31
C GLY A 360 -19.09 -25.29 -9.81
N PHE A 361 -19.96 -25.87 -10.63
CA PHE A 361 -19.93 -25.69 -12.08
C PHE A 361 -20.82 -24.53 -12.55
N THR A 362 -21.75 -24.09 -11.71
CA THR A 362 -22.64 -22.96 -11.99
C THR A 362 -22.61 -21.93 -10.87
N LEU A 363 -22.92 -20.67 -11.20
CA LEU A 363 -23.08 -19.60 -10.21
C LEU A 363 -24.01 -20.00 -9.04
N ASP A 364 -25.16 -20.61 -9.34
CA ASP A 364 -26.16 -20.99 -8.32
C ASP A 364 -25.60 -22.03 -7.33
N GLU A 365 -24.89 -23.04 -7.81
CA GLU A 365 -24.22 -24.03 -6.97
C GLU A 365 -23.19 -23.38 -6.04
N ARG A 366 -22.37 -22.47 -6.59
CA ARG A 366 -21.34 -21.77 -5.82
C ARG A 366 -21.94 -20.88 -4.74
N LEU A 367 -23.00 -20.13 -5.05
CA LEU A 367 -23.67 -19.27 -4.06
C LEU A 367 -24.33 -20.09 -2.95
N LYS A 368 -25.05 -21.17 -3.28
CA LYS A 368 -25.64 -22.07 -2.28
C LYS A 368 -24.59 -22.68 -1.36
N LYS A 369 -23.44 -23.07 -1.92
CA LYS A 369 -22.33 -23.63 -1.15
C LYS A 369 -21.68 -22.57 -0.26
N ALA A 370 -21.47 -21.35 -0.77
CA ALA A 370 -20.96 -20.23 0.02
C ALA A 370 -21.88 -19.90 1.20
N ASP A 371 -23.19 -19.79 0.97
CA ASP A 371 -24.19 -19.53 2.03
C ASP A 371 -24.13 -20.60 3.13
N LEU A 372 -24.09 -21.88 2.72
CA LEU A 372 -24.00 -23.00 3.65
C LEU A 372 -22.74 -22.91 4.51
N ILE A 373 -21.56 -22.78 3.90
CA ILE A 373 -20.29 -22.75 4.65
C ILE A 373 -20.24 -21.52 5.56
N LEU A 374 -20.55 -20.32 5.03
CA LEU A 374 -20.54 -19.07 5.80
C LEU A 374 -21.45 -19.14 7.03
N SER A 375 -22.61 -19.80 6.92
CA SER A 375 -23.52 -19.97 8.05
C SER A 375 -22.96 -20.91 9.11
N SER A 376 -22.24 -21.97 8.70
CA SER A 376 -21.70 -23.00 9.58
C SER A 376 -20.43 -22.58 10.32
N VAL A 377 -19.64 -21.67 9.76
CA VAL A 377 -18.39 -21.18 10.38
C VAL A 377 -18.55 -19.88 11.18
N ARG A 378 -19.79 -19.41 11.40
CA ARG A 378 -20.03 -18.21 12.23
C ARG A 378 -19.48 -18.40 13.64
N GLY A 379 -18.67 -17.46 14.09
CA GLY A 379 -18.01 -17.52 15.40
C GLY A 379 -16.77 -18.42 15.45
N VAL A 380 -16.43 -19.08 14.33
CA VAL A 380 -15.19 -19.83 14.15
C VAL A 380 -14.24 -19.05 13.24
N VAL A 381 -14.73 -18.55 12.10
CA VAL A 381 -14.00 -17.68 11.18
C VAL A 381 -14.48 -16.25 11.34
N GLU A 382 -13.55 -15.31 11.54
CA GLU A 382 -13.89 -13.89 11.72
C GLU A 382 -14.00 -13.14 10.39
N LYS A 383 -13.03 -13.33 9.49
CA LYS A 383 -12.95 -12.64 8.20
C LYS A 383 -12.85 -13.65 7.05
N ALA A 384 -13.97 -13.80 6.33
CA ALA A 384 -14.08 -14.73 5.21
C ALA A 384 -13.60 -14.09 3.90
N ILE A 385 -12.85 -14.85 3.10
CA ILE A 385 -12.48 -14.51 1.73
C ILE A 385 -13.13 -15.54 0.80
N LEU A 386 -13.96 -15.11 -0.15
CA LEU A 386 -14.74 -16.04 -0.97
C LEU A 386 -13.98 -16.46 -2.22
N ASP A 387 -13.74 -17.76 -2.39
CA ASP A 387 -13.21 -18.35 -3.62
C ASP A 387 -14.31 -19.18 -4.31
N PRO A 388 -14.79 -18.78 -5.50
CA PRO A 388 -15.77 -19.57 -6.26
C PRO A 388 -15.19 -20.87 -6.83
N GLY A 389 -13.86 -21.01 -6.82
CA GLY A 389 -13.11 -22.06 -7.49
C GLY A 389 -13.17 -21.90 -9.02
N VAL A 390 -12.02 -22.04 -9.68
CA VAL A 390 -11.94 -21.92 -11.13
C VAL A 390 -11.79 -23.29 -11.80
N PRO A 391 -12.77 -23.70 -12.63
CA PRO A 391 -12.63 -24.88 -13.48
C PRO A 391 -11.58 -24.66 -14.58
N ILE A 392 -11.22 -25.74 -15.28
CA ILE A 392 -10.34 -25.64 -16.44
C ILE A 392 -10.99 -24.83 -17.57
N LEU A 393 -10.16 -24.29 -18.47
CA LEU A 393 -10.63 -23.58 -19.66
C LEU A 393 -11.55 -24.49 -20.50
N GLY A 394 -12.76 -24.01 -20.78
CA GLY A 394 -13.82 -24.78 -21.46
C GLY A 394 -14.93 -25.27 -20.53
N GLU A 395 -14.71 -25.30 -19.22
CA GLU A 395 -15.67 -25.77 -18.21
C GLU A 395 -16.20 -24.65 -17.31
N GLY A 396 -16.22 -23.41 -17.80
CA GLY A 396 -16.71 -22.25 -17.04
C GLY A 396 -15.62 -21.45 -16.30
N GLY A 397 -14.35 -21.59 -16.67
CA GLY A 397 -13.25 -20.82 -16.05
C GLY A 397 -13.47 -19.30 -16.02
N LEU A 398 -13.98 -18.68 -17.10
CA LEU A 398 -14.30 -17.22 -17.10
C LEU A 398 -15.56 -16.90 -16.27
N GLU A 399 -16.51 -17.83 -16.22
CA GLU A 399 -17.74 -17.65 -15.46
C GLU A 399 -17.46 -17.72 -13.94
N ALA A 400 -16.40 -18.40 -13.51
CA ALA A 400 -15.90 -18.33 -12.14
C ALA A 400 -15.41 -16.92 -11.73
N LEU A 401 -14.78 -16.16 -12.64
CA LEU A 401 -14.42 -14.76 -12.37
C LEU A 401 -15.67 -13.88 -12.19
N HIS A 402 -16.70 -14.12 -13.01
CA HIS A 402 -17.99 -13.46 -12.86
C HIS A 402 -18.70 -13.86 -11.55
N SER A 403 -18.51 -15.12 -11.10
CA SER A 403 -18.98 -15.58 -9.79
C SER A 403 -18.30 -14.84 -8.65
N ALA A 404 -16.97 -14.61 -8.71
CA ALA A 404 -16.27 -13.79 -7.72
C ALA A 404 -16.85 -12.37 -7.67
N TRP A 405 -16.99 -11.70 -8.82
CA TRP A 405 -17.65 -10.39 -8.87
C TRP A 405 -19.06 -10.42 -8.26
N THR A 406 -19.85 -11.44 -8.57
CA THR A 406 -21.22 -11.60 -8.03
C THR A 406 -21.21 -11.81 -6.52
N MET A 407 -20.31 -12.65 -6.01
CA MET A 407 -20.14 -12.89 -4.58
C MET A 407 -19.77 -11.60 -3.84
N LYS A 408 -18.83 -10.82 -4.36
CA LYS A 408 -18.49 -9.52 -3.80
C LYS A 408 -19.68 -8.57 -3.78
N LYS A 409 -20.49 -8.57 -4.84
CA LYS A 409 -21.76 -7.81 -4.91
C LYS A 409 -22.82 -8.29 -3.90
N LEU A 410 -22.90 -9.59 -3.61
CA LEU A 410 -23.93 -10.19 -2.75
C LEU A 410 -23.56 -10.27 -1.27
N TYR A 411 -22.27 -10.37 -0.95
CA TYR A 411 -21.78 -10.56 0.42
C TYR A 411 -20.87 -9.43 0.91
N GLY A 412 -20.23 -8.70 0.00
CA GLY A 412 -19.30 -7.60 0.32
C GLY A 412 -17.91 -8.07 0.77
N TYR A 413 -17.72 -9.38 0.97
CA TYR A 413 -16.43 -9.96 1.34
C TYR A 413 -15.42 -9.82 0.19
N PRO A 414 -14.11 -9.73 0.51
CA PRO A 414 -13.07 -9.91 -0.50
C PRO A 414 -13.17 -11.27 -1.18
N THR A 415 -12.68 -11.34 -2.40
CA THR A 415 -12.76 -12.53 -3.24
C THR A 415 -11.39 -13.01 -3.67
N ALA A 416 -11.21 -14.32 -3.74
CA ALA A 416 -9.99 -14.96 -4.20
C ALA A 416 -10.26 -15.81 -5.45
N ILE A 417 -9.22 -16.08 -6.22
CA ILE A 417 -9.27 -17.10 -7.27
C ILE A 417 -7.91 -17.72 -7.55
N GLY A 418 -7.86 -19.05 -7.68
CA GLY A 418 -6.70 -19.79 -8.15
C GLY A 418 -6.56 -19.82 -9.67
N ILE A 419 -6.36 -18.66 -10.32
CA ILE A 419 -6.52 -18.51 -11.79
C ILE A 419 -5.70 -19.49 -12.63
N HIS A 420 -4.54 -19.94 -12.12
CA HIS A 420 -3.65 -20.86 -12.81
C HIS A 420 -4.30 -22.22 -13.12
N ASN A 421 -5.28 -22.64 -12.33
CA ASN A 421 -6.03 -23.88 -12.55
C ASN A 421 -6.80 -23.88 -13.87
N MET A 422 -7.17 -22.70 -14.39
CA MET A 422 -7.80 -22.55 -15.70
C MET A 422 -6.94 -23.19 -16.81
N LEU A 423 -5.60 -23.19 -16.67
CA LEU A 423 -4.72 -23.76 -17.68
C LEU A 423 -4.52 -25.27 -17.54
N ALA A 424 -4.91 -25.91 -16.44
CA ALA A 424 -4.56 -27.31 -16.16
C ALA A 424 -4.96 -28.27 -17.31
N GLY A 425 -6.09 -28.02 -17.98
CA GLY A 425 -6.56 -28.81 -19.14
C GLY A 425 -5.97 -28.42 -20.50
N VAL A 426 -5.21 -27.33 -20.61
CA VAL A 426 -4.69 -26.85 -21.90
C VAL A 426 -3.47 -27.64 -22.35
N HIS A 427 -3.58 -28.30 -23.51
CA HIS A 427 -2.52 -29.13 -24.09
C HIS A 427 -1.21 -28.34 -24.31
N HIS A 428 -0.08 -28.98 -24.04
CA HIS A 428 1.24 -28.33 -24.04
C HIS A 428 1.63 -27.68 -25.39
N GLU A 429 1.21 -28.27 -26.51
CA GLU A 429 1.46 -27.68 -27.84
C GLU A 429 0.70 -26.37 -28.05
N LEU A 430 -0.54 -26.28 -27.55
CA LEU A 430 -1.33 -25.05 -27.64
C LEU A 430 -0.70 -23.95 -26.78
N ARG A 431 -0.17 -24.31 -25.61
CA ARG A 431 0.57 -23.37 -24.75
C ARG A 431 1.83 -22.78 -25.41
N ARG A 432 2.35 -23.39 -26.47
CA ARG A 432 3.47 -22.86 -27.28
C ARG A 432 3.01 -21.99 -28.45
N LYS A 433 1.78 -22.20 -28.93
CA LYS A 433 1.21 -21.50 -30.10
C LYS A 433 0.38 -20.28 -29.70
N MET A 434 -0.13 -20.26 -28.47
CA MET A 434 -0.98 -19.20 -27.95
C MET A 434 -0.39 -18.67 -26.64
N ASP A 435 -0.41 -17.35 -26.47
CA ASP A 435 0.02 -16.74 -25.21
C ASP A 435 -1.13 -16.73 -24.21
N PHE A 436 -1.14 -17.71 -23.32
CA PHE A 436 -2.11 -17.81 -22.23
C PHE A 436 -1.77 -16.94 -21.02
N SER A 437 -0.69 -16.15 -21.02
CA SER A 437 -0.38 -15.32 -19.84
C SER A 437 -1.43 -14.27 -19.53
N PHE A 438 -2.19 -13.81 -20.53
CA PHE A 438 -3.27 -12.83 -20.32
C PHE A 438 -4.25 -13.23 -19.21
N ILE A 439 -4.43 -14.54 -18.94
CA ILE A 439 -5.36 -14.99 -17.92
C ILE A 439 -5.04 -14.41 -16.54
N TYR A 440 -3.75 -14.15 -16.27
CA TYR A 440 -3.31 -13.67 -14.95
C TYR A 440 -3.77 -12.22 -14.68
N ALA A 441 -4.08 -11.45 -15.73
CA ALA A 441 -4.65 -10.11 -15.63
C ALA A 441 -6.19 -10.12 -15.49
N LEU A 442 -6.87 -11.22 -15.82
CA LEU A 442 -8.33 -11.27 -15.78
C LEU A 442 -8.90 -11.02 -14.37
N PRO A 443 -8.35 -11.56 -13.27
CA PRO A 443 -8.83 -11.26 -11.92
C PRO A 443 -8.95 -9.75 -11.64
N SER A 444 -7.93 -8.96 -12.01
CA SER A 444 -7.93 -7.50 -11.92
C SER A 444 -9.10 -6.87 -12.69
N LEU A 445 -9.32 -7.30 -13.93
CA LEU A 445 -10.40 -6.78 -14.77
C LEU A 445 -11.80 -7.08 -14.22
N TYR A 446 -11.96 -8.19 -13.51
CA TYR A 446 -13.21 -8.58 -12.85
C TYR A 446 -13.32 -8.08 -11.39
N GLY A 447 -12.31 -7.35 -10.88
CA GLY A 447 -12.32 -6.80 -9.53
C GLY A 447 -12.22 -7.85 -8.42
N VAL A 448 -11.52 -8.95 -8.71
CA VAL A 448 -11.12 -9.98 -7.73
C VAL A 448 -9.99 -9.44 -6.87
N ASP A 449 -9.97 -9.75 -5.58
CA ASP A 449 -9.07 -9.12 -4.62
C ASP A 449 -7.76 -9.90 -4.41
N LEU A 450 -7.82 -11.23 -4.48
CA LEU A 450 -6.67 -12.12 -4.28
C LEU A 450 -6.55 -13.10 -5.45
N ASN A 451 -5.38 -13.18 -6.06
CA ASN A 451 -5.09 -14.09 -7.16
C ASN A 451 -3.98 -15.07 -6.78
N LEU A 452 -4.36 -16.33 -6.54
CA LEU A 452 -3.40 -17.43 -6.36
C LEU A 452 -2.88 -17.84 -7.74
N TYR A 453 -1.78 -17.20 -8.16
CA TYR A 453 -1.31 -17.26 -9.55
C TYR A 453 -0.52 -18.54 -9.89
N GLY A 454 -0.36 -19.45 -8.93
CA GLY A 454 0.36 -20.70 -9.09
C GLY A 454 1.85 -20.54 -8.84
N PRO A 455 2.73 -21.33 -9.49
CA PRO A 455 4.15 -21.40 -9.14
C PRO A 455 4.86 -20.04 -9.09
N MET A 456 5.47 -19.73 -7.93
CA MET A 456 6.09 -18.45 -7.63
C MET A 456 7.20 -18.05 -8.62
N LYS A 457 7.91 -19.03 -9.21
CA LYS A 457 8.91 -18.81 -10.27
C LYS A 457 8.39 -18.03 -11.49
N ASN A 458 7.07 -17.95 -11.68
CA ASN A 458 6.46 -17.21 -12.78
C ASN A 458 6.25 -15.72 -12.46
N ALA A 459 6.54 -15.25 -11.24
CA ALA A 459 6.37 -13.86 -10.81
C ALA A 459 6.95 -12.84 -11.80
N PRO A 460 8.18 -12.99 -12.35
CA PRO A 460 8.74 -12.00 -13.28
C PRO A 460 7.91 -11.78 -14.55
N ARG A 461 7.11 -12.77 -14.96
CA ARG A 461 6.20 -12.66 -16.10
C ARG A 461 4.83 -12.09 -15.70
N ILE A 462 4.38 -12.35 -14.48
CA ILE A 462 3.02 -12.10 -14.03
C ILE A 462 2.85 -10.68 -13.47
N PHE A 463 3.78 -10.22 -12.62
CA PHE A 463 3.71 -8.91 -12.00
C PHE A 463 3.58 -7.75 -13.00
N PRO A 464 4.41 -7.63 -14.06
CA PRO A 464 4.26 -6.56 -15.04
C PRO A 464 2.92 -6.60 -15.79
N LEU A 465 2.42 -7.80 -16.08
CA LEU A 465 1.14 -7.99 -16.77
C LEU A 465 -0.04 -7.53 -15.89
N VAL A 466 -0.04 -7.94 -14.63
CA VAL A 466 -1.08 -7.56 -13.67
C VAL A 466 -1.01 -6.07 -13.36
N ALA A 467 0.19 -5.50 -13.19
CA ALA A 467 0.39 -4.07 -12.98
C ALA A 467 -0.21 -3.22 -14.11
N ALA A 468 -0.02 -3.64 -15.36
CA ALA A 468 -0.63 -2.98 -16.52
C ALA A 468 -2.17 -3.06 -16.50
N ALA A 469 -2.73 -4.21 -16.12
CA ALA A 469 -4.17 -4.39 -15.99
C ALA A 469 -4.76 -3.53 -14.87
N GLU A 470 -4.13 -3.51 -13.70
CA GLU A 470 -4.51 -2.67 -12.56
C GLU A 470 -4.47 -1.19 -12.92
N ALA A 471 -3.42 -0.71 -13.59
CA ALA A 471 -3.34 0.66 -14.04
C ALA A 471 -4.51 1.03 -14.99
N ALA A 472 -4.90 0.13 -15.89
CA ALA A 472 -6.04 0.34 -16.78
C ALA A 472 -7.38 0.36 -16.03
N VAL A 473 -7.56 -0.54 -15.06
CA VAL A 473 -8.76 -0.60 -14.20
C VAL A 473 -8.88 0.69 -13.35
N ALA A 474 -7.78 1.18 -12.81
CA ALA A 474 -7.77 2.42 -12.05
C ALA A 474 -7.97 3.69 -12.92
N ASP A 475 -7.58 3.67 -14.19
CA ASP A 475 -7.91 4.74 -15.13
C ASP A 475 -9.41 4.80 -15.44
N GLU A 476 -10.06 3.63 -15.58
CA GLU A 476 -11.52 3.53 -15.67
C GLU A 476 -12.19 4.05 -14.38
N LEU A 477 -11.67 3.66 -13.21
CA LEU A 477 -12.14 4.19 -11.93
C LEU A 477 -12.09 5.73 -11.90
N HIS A 478 -10.96 6.32 -12.29
CA HIS A 478 -10.79 7.77 -12.28
C HIS A 478 -11.67 8.47 -13.32
N SER A 479 -11.72 7.95 -14.55
CA SER A 479 -12.49 8.57 -15.63
C SER A 479 -14.01 8.45 -15.44
N VAL A 480 -14.49 7.37 -14.81
CA VAL A 480 -15.91 7.12 -14.60
C VAL A 480 -16.42 7.73 -13.29
N LEU A 481 -15.70 7.52 -12.18
CA LEU A 481 -16.15 7.93 -10.84
C LEU A 481 -15.47 9.21 -10.33
N GLY A 482 -14.40 9.69 -10.98
CA GLY A 482 -13.61 10.81 -10.48
C GLY A 482 -12.82 10.47 -9.21
N VAL A 483 -12.64 9.18 -8.92
CA VAL A 483 -11.97 8.68 -7.71
C VAL A 483 -10.58 8.14 -8.07
N HIS A 484 -9.60 8.37 -7.22
CA HIS A 484 -8.24 7.85 -7.43
C HIS A 484 -8.00 6.56 -6.64
N PRO A 485 -7.18 5.63 -7.15
CA PRO A 485 -6.76 4.45 -6.39
C PRO A 485 -5.94 4.87 -5.16
N ARG A 486 -5.82 3.94 -4.21
CA ARG A 486 -5.01 4.12 -2.99
C ARG A 486 -3.53 4.33 -3.32
N PRO A 487 -2.72 5.01 -2.48
CA PRO A 487 -1.40 5.54 -2.87
C PRO A 487 -0.37 4.51 -3.35
N THR A 488 -0.49 3.26 -2.89
CA THR A 488 0.36 2.14 -3.32
C THR A 488 -0.36 1.39 -4.45
N HIS A 489 -0.25 1.91 -5.68
CA HIS A 489 -0.98 1.36 -6.84
C HIS A 489 -0.21 1.56 -8.16
N PRO A 490 -0.20 0.59 -9.09
CA PRO A 490 0.51 0.67 -10.38
C PRO A 490 0.14 1.88 -11.23
N TYR A 491 -1.09 2.38 -11.08
CA TYR A 491 -1.60 3.58 -11.75
C TYR A 491 -0.69 4.80 -11.61
N TYR A 492 -0.04 4.97 -10.46
CA TYR A 492 0.87 6.10 -10.24
C TYR A 492 2.22 5.92 -10.95
N LYS A 493 2.69 4.67 -11.10
CA LYS A 493 3.93 4.34 -11.83
C LYS A 493 3.85 4.65 -13.31
N VAL A 494 2.70 4.41 -13.93
CA VAL A 494 2.49 4.70 -15.36
C VAL A 494 2.56 6.20 -15.66
N ARG A 495 2.29 7.06 -14.67
CA ARG A 495 2.28 8.51 -14.82
C ARG A 495 3.61 9.20 -14.48
N GLU A 496 4.58 8.49 -13.91
CA GLU A 496 5.92 9.02 -13.56
C GLU A 496 6.82 9.28 -14.78
N THR A 497 6.41 8.89 -16.00
CA THR A 497 7.22 9.01 -17.24
C THR A 497 6.85 10.20 -18.15
N LYS A 498 6.16 11.22 -17.63
CA LYS A 498 5.82 12.44 -18.40
C LYS A 498 6.51 13.69 -17.89
#